data_AF-A0A926TG55-F1
#
_entry.id   AF-A0A926TG55-F1
#
_cell.length_a   1.000
_cell.length_b   1.000
_cell.length_c   1.000
_cell.angle_alpha   90.00
_cell.angle_beta   90.00
_cell.angle_gamma   90.00
#
_symmetry.space_group_name_H-M   'P 1'
#
loop_
_entity.id
_entity.type
_entity.pdbx_description
1 polymer ?
#
loop_
_entity_poly.entity_id
_entity_poly.type
_entity_poly.pdbx_seq_one_letter_code
_entity_poly.pdbx_strand_id
1 'polypeptide(L)'
;MNRVLDRNIPSVLEAALSAQQRQHFKHELRQKIQTALQSAKELAPDACLNEIKNRLLAIQMDCDAIGKPFIVVEEIITCDQYELGGRTQDTATLFRGPHEAASVAICVTLKGSLLHRNSNPWQVYQNAGDVNPR
;
A
#
# COMPACT_ATOMS: atom_id res chain seq x y z
N MET A 1 -53.36 -15.38 -25.73
CA MET A 1 -51.98 -15.69 -26.16
C MET A 1 -51.34 -14.41 -26.67
N ASN A 2 -50.39 -13.84 -25.92
CA ASN A 2 -49.12 -13.34 -26.46
C ASN A 2 -48.28 -12.81 -25.29
N ARG A 3 -47.15 -13.49 -25.08
CA ARG A 3 -46.11 -13.17 -24.11
C ARG A 3 -45.40 -11.90 -24.58
N VAL A 4 -45.41 -10.86 -23.76
CA VAL A 4 -44.36 -9.85 -23.80
C VAL A 4 -43.33 -10.25 -22.76
N LEU A 5 -42.32 -10.97 -23.21
CA LEU A 5 -41.05 -11.14 -22.52
C LEU A 5 -40.25 -9.87 -22.82
N ASP A 6 -40.08 -8.99 -21.84
CA ASP A 6 -38.96 -8.05 -21.89
C ASP A 6 -38.31 -7.91 -20.52
N ARG A 7 -37.23 -8.69 -20.39
CA ARG A 7 -35.96 -8.30 -19.79
C ARG A 7 -36.08 -7.60 -18.44
N ASN A 8 -36.16 -8.41 -17.38
CA ASN A 8 -35.54 -8.06 -16.11
C ASN A 8 -34.04 -7.86 -16.35
N ILE A 9 -33.66 -6.61 -16.59
CA ILE A 9 -32.29 -6.12 -16.54
C ILE A 9 -31.85 -6.30 -15.07
N PRO A 10 -30.83 -7.11 -14.75
CA PRO A 10 -30.22 -7.03 -13.43
C PRO A 10 -29.48 -5.70 -13.35
N SER A 11 -30.19 -4.72 -12.78
CA SER A 11 -29.66 -3.48 -12.25
C SER A 11 -28.48 -3.79 -11.34
N VAL A 12 -27.28 -3.44 -11.79
CA VAL A 12 -26.17 -2.87 -11.00
C VAL A 12 -26.17 -3.30 -9.53
N LEU A 13 -25.99 -4.59 -9.29
CA LEU A 13 -25.42 -5.07 -8.04
C LEU A 13 -23.98 -5.44 -8.39
N GLU A 14 -23.05 -4.54 -8.10
CA GLU A 14 -21.70 -4.98 -7.74
C GLU A 14 -21.89 -6.09 -6.70
N ALA A 15 -21.62 -7.33 -7.11
CA ALA A 15 -21.72 -8.46 -6.20
C ALA A 15 -20.77 -8.16 -5.04
N ALA A 16 -21.33 -7.81 -3.88
CA ALA A 16 -20.56 -7.65 -2.66
C ALA A 16 -19.82 -8.97 -2.45
N LEU A 17 -18.49 -8.95 -2.65
CA LEU A 17 -17.64 -10.14 -2.58
C LEU A 17 -18.05 -10.99 -1.37
N SER A 18 -18.17 -12.30 -1.54
CA SER A 18 -18.42 -13.20 -0.43
C SER A 18 -17.33 -13.03 0.64
N ALA A 19 -17.63 -13.37 1.90
CA ALA A 19 -16.63 -13.27 2.98
C ALA A 19 -15.32 -13.99 2.63
N GLN A 20 -15.42 -15.14 1.95
CA GLN A 20 -14.29 -15.93 1.46
C GLN A 20 -13.50 -15.18 0.37
N GLN A 21 -14.18 -14.57 -0.61
CA GLN A 21 -13.51 -13.78 -1.65
C GLN A 21 -12.81 -12.54 -1.07
N ARG A 22 -13.41 -11.89 -0.07
CA ARG A 22 -12.77 -10.76 0.64
C ARG A 22 -11.52 -11.20 1.39
N GLN A 23 -11.55 -12.36 2.04
CA GLN A 23 -10.38 -12.91 2.73
C GLN A 23 -9.27 -13.28 1.75
N HIS A 24 -9.62 -13.92 0.63
CA HIS A 24 -8.68 -14.25 -0.44
C HIS A 24 -7.98 -13.01 -0.98
N PHE A 25 -8.76 -12.00 -1.37
CA PHE A 25 -8.22 -10.73 -1.87
C PHE A 25 -7.31 -10.03 -0.85
N LYS A 26 -7.71 -9.99 0.43
CA LYS A 26 -6.86 -9.44 1.50
C LYS A 26 -5.55 -10.21 1.64
N HIS A 27 -5.56 -11.53 1.46
CA HIS A 27 -4.36 -12.35 1.53
C HIS A 27 -3.44 -12.07 0.34
N GLU A 28 -3.97 -12.04 -0.88
CA GLU A 28 -3.22 -11.72 -2.10
C GLU A 28 -2.59 -10.31 -2.02
N LEU A 29 -3.35 -9.32 -1.57
CA LEU A 29 -2.84 -7.95 -1.42
C LEU A 29 -1.67 -7.89 -0.43
N ARG A 30 -1.79 -8.58 0.73
CA ARG A 30 -0.70 -8.66 1.71
C ARG A 30 0.53 -9.34 1.11
N GLN A 31 0.35 -10.41 0.33
CA GLN A 31 1.45 -11.08 -0.34
C GLN A 31 2.16 -10.15 -1.32
N LYS A 32 1.41 -9.43 -2.18
CA LYS A 32 1.98 -8.47 -3.13
C LYS A 32 2.79 -7.37 -2.43
N ILE A 33 2.27 -6.81 -1.34
CA ILE A 33 2.98 -5.81 -0.53
C ILE A 33 4.26 -6.41 0.07
N GLN A 34 4.17 -7.61 0.65
CA GLN A 34 5.33 -8.27 1.26
C GLN A 34 6.41 -8.57 0.21
N THR A 35 6.02 -9.03 -0.98
CA THR A 35 6.96 -9.24 -2.10
C THR A 35 7.65 -7.95 -2.51
N ALA A 36 6.93 -6.82 -2.59
CA ALA A 36 7.51 -5.52 -2.90
C ALA A 36 8.55 -5.09 -1.85
N LEU A 37 8.25 -5.29 -0.56
CA LEU A 37 9.17 -4.97 0.52
C LEU A 37 10.43 -5.87 0.47
N GLN A 38 10.24 -7.16 0.21
CA GLN A 38 11.33 -8.12 0.15
C GLN A 38 12.26 -7.89 -1.06
N SER A 39 11.71 -7.48 -2.22
CA SER A 39 12.52 -7.17 -3.40
C SER A 39 13.31 -5.86 -3.25
N ALA A 40 12.77 -4.90 -2.49
CA ALA A 40 13.37 -3.57 -2.35
C ALA A 40 14.45 -3.46 -1.25
N LYS A 41 14.38 -4.30 -0.19
CA LYS A 41 15.18 -4.14 1.05
C LYS A 41 16.72 -4.20 0.89
N GLU A 42 17.23 -4.67 -0.25
CA GLU A 42 18.67 -4.79 -0.51
C GLU A 42 19.14 -3.83 -1.61
N LEU A 43 18.23 -3.01 -2.14
CA LEU A 43 18.52 -2.05 -3.19
C LEU A 43 19.12 -0.77 -2.61
N ALA A 44 19.87 -0.05 -3.44
CA ALA A 44 20.30 1.32 -3.14
C ALA A 44 19.08 2.25 -3.00
N PRO A 45 19.18 3.39 -2.27
CA PRO A 45 18.02 4.22 -1.91
C PRO A 45 17.10 4.59 -3.08
N ASP A 46 17.66 5.11 -4.17
CA ASP A 46 16.87 5.50 -5.35
C ASP A 46 16.21 4.30 -6.05
N ALA A 47 16.91 3.16 -6.09
CA ALA A 47 16.38 1.93 -6.66
C ALA A 47 15.29 1.31 -5.77
N CYS A 48 15.46 1.38 -4.44
CA CYS A 48 14.47 0.96 -3.44
C CYS A 48 13.19 1.79 -3.58
N LEU A 49 13.30 3.12 -3.64
CA LEU A 49 12.17 4.02 -3.80
C LEU A 49 11.39 3.73 -5.09
N ASN A 50 12.10 3.59 -6.22
CA ASN A 50 11.50 3.31 -7.51
C ASN A 50 10.83 1.93 -7.55
N GLU A 51 11.45 0.89 -6.97
CA GLU A 51 10.86 -0.46 -6.89
C GLU A 51 9.56 -0.43 -6.08
N ILE A 52 9.56 0.19 -4.89
CA ILE A 52 8.35 0.32 -4.05
C ILE A 52 7.25 1.06 -4.81
N LYS A 53 7.57 2.21 -5.41
CA LYS A 53 6.60 3.02 -6.17
C LYS A 53 6.00 2.22 -7.33
N ASN A 54 6.83 1.57 -8.14
CA ASN A 54 6.37 0.80 -9.29
C ASN A 54 5.48 -0.38 -8.87
N ARG A 55 5.83 -1.08 -7.80
CA ARG A 55 5.03 -2.20 -7.28
C ARG A 55 3.68 -1.73 -6.73
N LEU A 56 3.66 -0.63 -5.99
CA LEU A 56 2.43 -0.06 -5.45
C LEU A 56 1.48 0.42 -6.55
N LEU A 57 2.02 1.05 -7.61
CA LEU A 57 1.24 1.41 -8.79
C LEU A 57 0.68 0.19 -9.51
N ALA A 58 1.47 -0.88 -9.67
CA ALA A 58 0.99 -2.12 -10.26
C ALA A 58 -0.13 -2.76 -9.41
N ILE A 59 0.01 -2.77 -8.09
CA ILE A 59 -1.04 -3.25 -7.17
C ILE A 59 -2.32 -2.42 -7.32
N GLN A 60 -2.20 -1.09 -7.41
CA GLN A 60 -3.33 -0.20 -7.64
C GLN A 60 -4.06 -0.55 -8.95
N MET A 61 -3.32 -0.70 -10.05
CA MET A 61 -3.90 -1.10 -11.35
C MET A 61 -4.62 -2.46 -11.27
N ASP A 62 -4.02 -3.45 -10.61
CA ASP A 62 -4.63 -4.77 -10.43
C ASP A 62 -5.92 -4.70 -9.62
N CYS A 63 -5.97 -3.84 -8.60
CA CYS A 63 -7.17 -3.64 -7.78
C CYS A 63 -8.27 -2.93 -8.55
N ASP A 64 -7.91 -1.89 -9.32
CA ASP A 64 -8.85 -1.14 -10.17
C ASP A 64 -9.49 -2.07 -11.22
N ALA A 65 -8.71 -2.98 -11.82
CA ALA A 65 -9.20 -3.95 -12.81
C ALA A 65 -10.29 -4.89 -12.27
N ILE A 66 -10.34 -5.13 -10.96
CA ILE A 66 -11.36 -5.96 -10.30
C ILE A 66 -12.39 -5.14 -9.51
N GLY A 67 -12.43 -3.82 -9.73
CA GLY A 67 -13.37 -2.92 -9.06
C GLY A 67 -13.11 -2.79 -7.56
N LYS A 68 -11.85 -2.80 -7.13
CA LYS A 68 -11.46 -2.61 -5.73
C LYS A 68 -10.62 -1.35 -5.55
N PRO A 69 -11.01 -0.45 -4.62
CA PRO A 69 -10.22 0.74 -4.38
C PRO A 69 -8.93 0.39 -3.64
N PHE A 70 -7.80 0.67 -4.28
CA PHE A 70 -6.49 0.69 -3.64
C PHE A 70 -5.78 1.97 -4.09
N ILE A 71 -5.92 3.04 -3.30
CA ILE A 71 -5.36 4.35 -3.62
C ILE A 71 -4.08 4.52 -2.80
N VAL A 72 -2.98 4.82 -3.48
CA VAL A 72 -1.71 5.16 -2.85
C VAL A 72 -1.46 6.65 -3.00
N VAL A 73 -1.28 7.32 -1.87
CA VAL A 73 -0.80 8.69 -1.80
C VAL A 73 0.69 8.66 -1.51
N GLU A 74 1.46 9.43 -2.27
CA GLU A 74 2.90 9.63 -2.12
C GLU A 74 3.14 11.03 -1.52
N GLU A 75 3.84 11.07 -0.38
CA GLU A 75 4.11 12.32 0.35
C GLU A 75 5.57 12.38 0.78
N ILE A 76 6.15 13.57 0.77
CA ILE A 76 7.48 13.81 1.37
C ILE A 76 7.27 14.31 2.80
N ILE A 77 7.86 13.61 3.75
CA ILE A 77 7.78 13.88 5.19
C ILE A 77 9.18 14.01 5.80
N THR A 78 9.28 14.53 7.01
CA THR A 78 10.51 14.46 7.83
C THR A 78 10.48 13.24 8.75
N CYS A 79 11.64 12.67 9.09
CA CYS A 79 11.73 11.42 9.86
C CYS A 79 11.36 11.57 11.34
N ASP A 80 11.13 12.78 11.85
CA ASP A 80 10.53 13.00 13.16
C ASP A 80 8.99 12.96 13.12
N GLN A 81 8.40 12.98 11.93
CA GLN A 81 6.97 12.78 11.73
C GLN A 81 6.63 11.28 11.66
N TYR A 82 5.34 10.95 11.80
CA TYR A 82 4.80 9.60 11.64
C TYR A 82 5.49 8.50 12.49
N GLU A 83 6.01 8.87 13.67
CA GLU A 83 6.62 7.93 14.63
C GLU A 83 7.85 7.19 14.09
N LEU A 84 8.52 7.72 13.05
CA LEU A 84 9.75 7.13 12.50
C LEU A 84 10.96 7.34 13.43
N GLY A 85 10.89 8.31 14.35
CA GLY A 85 11.87 8.54 15.42
C GLY A 85 13.25 9.04 14.98
N GLY A 86 13.36 9.53 13.75
CA GLY A 86 14.57 10.13 13.17
C GLY A 86 14.74 11.62 13.48
N ARG A 87 15.64 12.28 12.74
CA ARG A 87 15.90 13.73 12.87
C ARG A 87 14.99 14.52 11.91
N THR A 88 14.65 15.76 12.29
CA THR A 88 13.85 16.72 11.48
C THR A 88 14.43 17.03 10.10
N GLN A 89 15.75 16.93 9.97
CA GLN A 89 16.49 17.20 8.72
C GLN A 89 16.54 15.99 7.78
N ASP A 90 16.25 14.80 8.29
CA ASP A 90 16.21 13.58 7.49
C ASP A 90 14.79 13.47 6.90
N THR A 91 14.67 13.24 5.60
CA THR A 91 13.38 13.16 4.91
C THR A 91 13.10 11.77 4.38
N ALA A 92 11.83 11.50 4.17
CA ALA A 92 11.35 10.23 3.65
C ALA A 92 10.17 10.41 2.71
N THR A 93 10.04 9.48 1.77
CA THR A 93 8.84 9.32 0.96
C THR A 93 7.92 8.32 1.64
N LEU A 94 6.74 8.79 2.01
CA LEU A 94 5.66 8.02 2.60
C LEU A 94 4.66 7.61 1.52
N PHE A 95 4.38 6.32 1.44
CA PHE A 95 3.29 5.74 0.67
C PHE A 95 2.20 5.25 1.63
N ARG A 96 0.99 5.75 1.50
CA ARG A 96 -0.13 5.38 2.38
C ARG A 96 -1.46 5.36 1.65
N GLY A 97 -2.47 4.79 2.30
CA GLY A 97 -3.86 4.96 1.87
C GLY A 97 -4.32 6.43 1.91
N PRO A 98 -5.47 6.76 1.29
CA PRO A 98 -5.95 8.14 1.17
C PRO A 98 -6.28 8.79 2.52
N HIS A 99 -6.67 7.98 3.52
CA HIS A 99 -6.90 8.46 4.88
C HIS A 99 -5.59 8.46 5.68
N GLU A 100 -5.27 9.56 6.38
CA GLU A 100 -4.06 9.67 7.21
C GLU A 100 -4.01 8.62 8.34
N ALA A 101 -5.18 8.22 8.85
CA ALA A 101 -5.32 7.13 9.81
C ALA A 101 -5.16 5.73 9.18
N ALA A 102 -4.76 5.63 7.91
CA ALA A 102 -4.56 4.34 7.25
C ALA A 102 -3.57 3.49 8.04
N SER A 103 -4.04 2.28 8.38
CA SER A 103 -3.24 1.30 9.12
C SER A 103 -2.02 0.86 8.31
N VAL A 104 -2.10 0.88 6.97
CA VAL A 104 -1.01 0.46 6.10
C VAL A 104 -0.25 1.66 5.55
N ALA A 105 1.06 1.67 5.75
CA ALA A 105 1.97 2.65 5.18
C ALA A 105 3.35 2.03 4.89
N ILE A 106 4.05 2.54 3.89
CA ILE A 106 5.43 2.18 3.55
C ILE A 106 6.23 3.47 3.50
N CYS A 107 7.44 3.46 4.04
CA CYS A 107 8.31 4.62 4.09
C CYS A 107 9.68 4.26 3.53
N VAL A 108 10.19 5.09 2.63
CA VAL A 108 11.56 5.01 2.10
C VAL A 108 12.26 6.33 2.38
N THR A 109 13.30 6.29 3.21
CA THR A 109 14.08 7.49 3.55
C THR A 109 15.12 7.81 2.49
N LEU A 110 15.58 9.05 2.41
CA LEU A 110 16.67 9.43 1.50
C LEU A 110 17.97 8.65 1.76
N LYS A 111 18.24 8.22 3.00
CA LYS A 111 19.44 7.43 3.31
C LYS A 111 19.29 5.94 3.03
N GLY A 112 18.07 5.48 2.72
CA GLY A 112 17.80 4.10 2.34
C GLY A 112 17.19 3.21 3.42
N SER A 113 16.74 3.76 4.54
CA SER A 113 15.84 3.01 5.43
C SER A 113 14.52 2.72 4.75
N LEU A 114 14.07 1.46 4.85
CA LEU A 114 12.80 0.95 4.35
C LEU A 114 11.97 0.46 5.53
N LEU A 115 10.78 1.03 5.69
CA LEU A 115 9.86 0.69 6.77
C LEU A 115 8.47 0.38 6.22
N HIS A 116 7.75 -0.49 6.90
CA HIS A 116 6.36 -0.79 6.61
C HIS A 116 5.56 -0.88 7.91
N ARG A 117 4.36 -0.34 7.87
CA ARG A 117 3.38 -0.34 8.96
C ARG A 117 2.13 -0.99 8.45
N ASN A 118 1.54 -1.90 9.23
CA ASN A 118 0.21 -2.45 9.00
C ASN A 118 -0.48 -2.55 10.35
N SER A 119 -0.90 -1.39 10.86
CA SER A 119 -1.07 -1.04 12.29
C SER A 119 0.26 -0.74 12.97
N ASN A 120 0.23 -0.20 14.20
CA ASN A 120 1.43 0.07 14.97
C ASN A 120 2.01 -1.23 15.56
N PRO A 121 3.36 -1.37 15.70
CA PRO A 121 4.42 -0.41 15.35
C PRO A 121 4.96 -0.56 13.91
N TRP A 122 5.91 0.29 13.52
CA TRP A 122 6.67 0.14 12.28
C TRP A 122 7.55 -1.11 12.29
N GLN A 123 7.50 -1.87 11.20
CA GLN A 123 8.46 -2.90 10.89
C GLN A 123 9.57 -2.33 10.01
N VAL A 124 10.83 -2.50 10.44
CA VAL A 124 12.01 -2.05 9.70
C VAL A 124 12.55 -3.20 8.86
N TYR A 125 12.63 -2.99 7.55
CA TYR A 125 13.20 -3.95 6.59
C TYR A 125 14.67 -3.64 6.29
N GLN A 126 15.02 -2.36 6.28
CA GLN A 126 16.39 -1.86 6.14
C GLN A 126 16.52 -0.60 7.00
N ASN A 127 17.62 -0.47 7.75
CA ASN A 127 17.92 0.70 8.56
C ASN A 127 19.27 1.30 8.15
N ALA A 128 19.26 2.53 7.67
CA ALA A 128 20.42 3.32 7.27
C ALA A 128 20.93 4.27 8.37
N GLY A 129 20.37 4.18 9.60
CA GLY A 129 20.79 4.96 10.77
C GLY A 129 20.11 6.31 10.92
N ASP A 130 19.06 6.58 10.15
CA ASP A 130 18.27 7.83 10.17
C ASP A 130 16.88 7.69 10.78
N VAL A 131 16.49 6.47 11.19
CA VAL A 131 15.20 6.18 11.83
C VAL A 131 15.41 5.37 13.10
N ASN A 132 14.54 5.63 14.08
CA ASN A 132 14.46 4.92 15.35
C ASN A 132 12.99 4.80 15.79
N PRO A 133 12.18 4.03 15.04
CA PRO A 133 10.74 3.94 15.30
C PRO A 133 10.48 3.36 16.69
N ARG A 134 9.48 3.92 17.39
CA ARG A 134 9.08 3.52 18.75
C ARG A 134 7.74 2.81 18.78
#